data_AF-A0A946CTT1-F1
#
_entry.id   AF-A0A946CTT1-F1
#
_cell.length_a   1.000
_cell.length_b   1.000
_cell.length_c   1.000
_cell.angle_alpha   90.00
_cell.angle_beta   90.00
_cell.angle_gamma   90.00
#
_symmetry.space_group_name_H-M   'P 1'
#
loop_
_entity.id
_entity.type
_entity.pdbx_description
1 polymer ?
#
loop_
_entity_poly.entity_id
_entity_poly.type
_entity_poly.pdbx_seq_one_letter_code
_entity_poly.pdbx_strand_id
1 'polypeptide(L)'
;MGQVTVTINNRDYQVACDEGQEEHLERLGSYIDKRAKELTAAVGDVGDSRLLVMVNLLIADELSDQYAEIDSLKKNAGVAARAETDENLSQAFEALAERIESIAERLEQD
;
A
#
# COMPACT_ATOMS: atom_id res chain seq x y z
N MET A 1 -9.61 -21.51 -22.32
CA MET A 1 -10.20 -20.59 -21.33
C MET A 1 -10.60 -21.42 -20.13
N GLY A 2 -10.05 -21.10 -18.97
CA GLY A 2 -10.41 -21.74 -17.71
C GLY A 2 -11.65 -21.08 -17.09
N GLN A 3 -12.26 -21.75 -16.12
CA GLN A 3 -13.29 -21.18 -15.26
C GLN A 3 -13.04 -21.62 -13.83
N VAL A 4 -13.30 -20.74 -12.88
CA VAL A 4 -13.30 -21.03 -11.45
C VAL A 4 -14.68 -20.77 -10.89
N THR A 5 -15.12 -21.65 -9.99
CA THR A 5 -16.34 -21.43 -9.22
C THR A 5 -15.96 -20.72 -7.93
N VAL A 6 -16.51 -19.54 -7.71
CA VAL A 6 -16.37 -18.77 -6.47
C VAL A 6 -17.68 -18.79 -5.71
N THR A 7 -17.69 -19.26 -4.47
CA THR A 7 -18.87 -19.26 -3.62
C THR A 7 -18.87 -18.04 -2.69
N ILE A 8 -19.88 -17.19 -2.80
CA ILE A 8 -20.08 -16.00 -1.95
C ILE A 8 -21.47 -16.06 -1.33
N ASN A 9 -21.54 -16.06 0.01
CA ASN A 9 -22.79 -16.12 0.78
C ASN A 9 -23.70 -17.27 0.30
N ASN A 10 -23.13 -18.48 0.20
CA ASN A 10 -23.79 -19.71 -0.27
C ASN A 10 -24.31 -19.65 -1.72
N ARG A 11 -23.78 -18.75 -2.56
CA ARG A 11 -24.08 -18.69 -3.99
C ARG A 11 -22.83 -18.87 -4.82
N ASP A 12 -22.93 -19.70 -5.85
CA ASP A 12 -21.83 -20.00 -6.76
C ASP A 12 -21.84 -19.06 -7.96
N TYR A 13 -20.67 -18.50 -8.25
CA TYR A 13 -20.41 -17.60 -9.37
C TYR A 13 -19.31 -18.19 -10.25
N GLN A 14 -19.58 -18.35 -11.54
CA GLN A 14 -18.58 -18.79 -12.51
C GLN A 14 -17.79 -17.59 -13.01
N VAL A 15 -16.48 -17.61 -12.79
CA VAL A 15 -15.56 -16.55 -13.20
C VAL A 15 -14.60 -17.11 -14.24
N ALA A 16 -14.56 -16.49 -15.42
CA ALA A 16 -13.61 -16.83 -16.45
C ALA A 16 -12.20 -16.42 -16.03
N CYS A 17 -11.21 -17.28 -16.29
CA CYS A 17 -9.83 -17.03 -15.91
C CYS A 17 -8.85 -17.53 -16.97
N ASP A 18 -7.67 -16.90 -16.97
CA ASP A 18 -6.51 -17.38 -17.71
C ASP A 18 -5.77 -18.45 -16.89
N GLU A 19 -4.93 -19.23 -17.58
CA GLU A 19 -4.13 -20.29 -16.97
C GLU A 19 -3.20 -19.71 -15.90
N GLY A 20 -3.27 -20.25 -14.69
CA GLY A 20 -2.48 -19.84 -13.53
C GLY A 20 -3.11 -18.75 -12.65
N GLN A 21 -4.30 -18.23 -12.99
CA GLN A 21 -5.02 -17.27 -12.14
C GLN A 21 -5.99 -17.92 -11.15
N GLU A 22 -6.18 -19.24 -11.23
CA GLU A 22 -7.24 -19.95 -10.52
C GLU A 22 -7.15 -19.75 -9.00
N GLU A 23 -5.97 -20.03 -8.42
CA GLU A 23 -5.71 -19.87 -6.98
C GLU A 23 -5.88 -18.41 -6.52
N HIS A 24 -5.53 -17.44 -7.37
CA HIS A 24 -5.71 -16.03 -7.04
C HIS A 24 -7.20 -15.68 -6.92
N LEU A 25 -8.01 -16.12 -7.89
CA LEU A 25 -9.45 -15.89 -7.89
C LEU A 25 -10.15 -16.60 -6.73
N GLU A 26 -9.73 -17.83 -6.37
CA GLU A 26 -10.25 -18.53 -5.20
C GLU A 26 -9.97 -17.78 -3.90
N ARG A 27 -8.77 -17.22 -3.74
CA ARG A 27 -8.41 -16.39 -2.58
C ARG A 27 -9.23 -15.10 -2.53
N LEU A 28 -9.39 -14.41 -3.65
CA LEU A 28 -10.22 -13.21 -3.74
C LEU A 28 -11.69 -13.53 -3.43
N GLY A 29 -12.20 -14.64 -3.94
CA GLY A 29 -13.55 -15.13 -3.66
C GLY A 29 -13.78 -15.41 -2.18
N SER A 30 -12.83 -16.11 -1.55
CA SER A 30 -12.86 -16.40 -0.11
C SER A 30 -12.84 -15.13 0.74
N TYR A 31 -12.08 -14.12 0.31
CA TYR A 31 -12.05 -12.82 0.95
C TYR A 31 -13.42 -12.13 0.90
N ILE A 32 -14.03 -12.08 -0.28
CA ILE A 32 -15.36 -11.48 -0.50
C ILE A 32 -16.43 -12.24 0.31
N ASP A 33 -16.41 -13.58 0.31
CA ASP A 33 -17.34 -14.42 1.07
C ASP A 33 -17.27 -14.14 2.57
N LYS A 34 -16.05 -13.98 3.12
CA LYS A 34 -15.86 -13.60 4.52
C LYS A 34 -16.53 -12.27 4.83
N ARG A 35 -16.32 -11.23 4.00
CA ARG A 35 -16.93 -9.91 4.20
C ARG A 35 -18.46 -9.96 4.05
N ALA A 36 -18.96 -10.74 3.11
CA ALA A 36 -20.39 -10.96 2.94
C ALA A 36 -21.01 -11.59 4.20
N LYS A 37 -20.41 -12.64 4.74
CA LYS A 37 -20.86 -13.31 5.98
C LYS A 37 -20.82 -12.38 7.19
N GLU A 38 -19.76 -11.57 7.34
CA GLU A 38 -19.66 -10.55 8.39
C GLU A 38 -20.81 -9.54 8.32
N LEU A 39 -21.11 -9.03 7.11
CA LEU A 39 -22.22 -8.09 6.91
C LEU A 39 -23.59 -8.72 7.14
N THR A 40 -23.82 -9.95 6.67
CA THR A 40 -25.05 -10.68 6.93
C THR A 40 -25.25 -10.93 8.43
N ALA A 41 -24.19 -11.23 9.18
CA ALA A 41 -24.27 -11.39 10.63
C ALA A 41 -24.60 -10.07 11.35
N ALA A 42 -24.13 -8.93 10.83
CA ALA A 42 -24.34 -7.62 11.43
C ALA A 42 -25.70 -6.98 11.11
N VAL A 43 -26.16 -7.11 9.86
CA VAL A 43 -27.33 -6.37 9.32
C VAL A 43 -28.51 -7.31 9.04
N GLY A 44 -28.31 -8.62 9.12
CA GLY A 44 -29.30 -9.63 8.74
C GLY A 44 -29.34 -9.88 7.24
N ASP A 45 -30.32 -10.67 6.81
CA ASP A 45 -30.53 -10.95 5.40
C ASP A 45 -31.19 -9.74 4.71
N VAL A 46 -30.44 -9.11 3.80
CA VAL A 46 -30.84 -7.91 3.05
C VAL A 46 -31.04 -8.18 1.55
N GLY A 47 -30.95 -9.45 1.13
CA GLY A 47 -30.95 -9.88 -0.26
C GLY A 47 -29.60 -9.69 -0.95
N ASP A 48 -29.27 -10.60 -1.89
CA ASP A 48 -27.92 -10.75 -2.41
C ASP A 48 -27.42 -9.52 -3.18
N SER A 49 -28.24 -8.92 -4.03
CA SER A 49 -27.83 -7.73 -4.79
C SER A 49 -27.44 -6.58 -3.88
N ARG A 50 -28.20 -6.36 -2.79
CA ARG A 50 -27.92 -5.31 -1.82
C ARG A 50 -26.70 -5.65 -0.98
N LEU A 51 -26.56 -6.92 -0.56
CA LEU A 51 -25.40 -7.40 0.15
C LEU A 51 -24.12 -7.20 -0.66
N LEU A 52 -24.11 -7.57 -1.95
CA LEU A 52 -22.96 -7.40 -2.83
C LEU A 52 -22.58 -5.93 -3.01
N VAL A 53 -23.56 -5.01 -3.13
CA VAL A 53 -23.26 -3.57 -3.17
C VAL A 53 -22.58 -3.11 -1.87
N MET A 54 -23.07 -3.58 -0.72
CA MET A 54 -22.46 -3.24 0.58
C MET A 54 -21.04 -3.80 0.71
N VAL A 55 -20.81 -5.04 0.30
CA VAL A 55 -19.48 -5.66 0.27
C VAL A 55 -18.53 -4.86 -0.64
N ASN A 56 -18.98 -4.47 -1.84
CA ASN A 56 -18.18 -3.69 -2.77
C ASN A 56 -17.79 -2.32 -2.19
N LEU A 57 -18.72 -1.62 -1.53
CA LEU A 57 -18.43 -0.35 -0.87
C LEU A 57 -17.41 -0.52 0.27
N LEU A 58 -17.55 -1.58 1.07
CA LEU A 58 -16.61 -1.89 2.17
C LEU A 58 -15.20 -2.16 1.65
N ILE A 59 -15.07 -2.95 0.58
CA ILE A 59 -13.76 -3.24 -0.02
C ILE A 59 -13.15 -2.00 -0.66
N ALA A 60 -13.98 -1.16 -1.30
CA ALA A 60 -13.51 0.11 -1.88
C ALA A 60 -13.00 1.08 -0.81
N ASP A 61 -13.64 1.14 0.35
CA ASP A 61 -13.23 1.93 1.50
C ASP A 61 -11.86 1.45 2.04
N GLU A 62 -11.71 0.14 2.26
CA GLU A 62 -10.45 -0.46 2.71
C GLU A 62 -9.29 -0.22 1.73
N LEU A 63 -9.54 -0.35 0.42
CA LEU A 63 -8.53 -0.04 -0.60
C LEU A 63 -8.16 1.45 -0.61
N SER A 64 -9.15 2.33 -0.42
CA SER A 64 -8.91 3.78 -0.32
C SER A 64 -7.99 4.11 0.86
N ASP A 65 -8.25 3.54 2.03
CA ASP A 65 -7.43 3.71 3.23
C ASP A 65 -6.00 3.18 3.03
N GLN A 66 -5.86 1.98 2.46
CA GLN A 66 -4.54 1.40 2.17
C GLN A 66 -3.74 2.27 1.18
N TYR A 67 -4.38 2.82 0.13
CA TYR A 67 -3.70 3.72 -0.79
C TYR A 67 -3.28 5.02 -0.12
N ALA A 68 -4.10 5.58 0.77
CA ALA A 68 -3.75 6.76 1.54
C ALA A 68 -2.57 6.49 2.49
N GLU A 69 -2.55 5.32 3.14
CA GLU A 69 -1.43 4.90 3.99
C GLU A 69 -0.14 4.76 3.17
N ILE A 70 -0.18 4.07 2.03
CA ILE A 70 0.98 3.92 1.13
C ILE A 70 1.49 5.28 0.65
N ASP A 71 0.62 6.22 0.30
CA ASP A 71 1.01 7.57 -0.10
C ASP A 71 1.69 8.32 1.04
N SER A 72 1.16 8.20 2.27
CA SER A 72 1.75 8.80 3.47
C SER A 72 3.15 8.23 3.75
N LEU A 73 3.33 6.91 3.64
CA LEU A 73 4.60 6.23 3.86
C LEU A 73 5.63 6.65 2.80
N LYS A 74 5.22 6.77 1.54
CA LYS A 74 6.09 7.25 0.45
C LYS A 74 6.53 8.68 0.67
N LYS A 75 5.63 9.57 1.10
CA LYS A 75 5.97 10.96 1.45
C LYS A 75 6.96 11.01 2.61
N ASN A 76 6.71 10.26 3.67
CA ASN A 76 7.60 10.21 4.84
C ASN A 76 8.99 9.66 4.50
N ALA A 77 9.06 8.61 3.69
CA ALA A 77 10.32 8.08 3.19
C ALA A 77 11.10 9.11 2.35
N GLY A 78 10.41 9.89 1.51
CA GLY A 78 11.01 10.99 0.75
C GLY A 78 11.54 12.12 1.64
N VAL A 79 10.82 12.46 2.71
CA VAL A 79 11.25 13.46 3.70
C VAL A 79 12.48 12.97 4.47
N ALA A 80 12.48 11.72 4.92
CA ALA A 80 13.60 11.11 5.63
C ALA A 80 14.86 11.08 4.75
N ALA A 81 14.74 10.61 3.50
CA ALA A 81 15.86 10.58 2.57
C ALA A 81 16.42 11.99 2.27
N ARG A 82 15.56 13.00 2.21
CA ARG A 82 15.99 14.39 2.02
C ARG A 82 16.72 14.95 3.25
N ALA A 83 16.21 14.67 4.45
CA ALA A 83 16.85 15.08 5.70
C ALA A 83 18.25 14.46 5.85
N GLU A 84 18.41 13.17 5.55
CA GLU A 84 19.72 12.50 5.54
C GLU A 84 20.67 13.13 4.52
N THR A 85 20.16 13.53 3.35
CA THR A 85 20.98 14.19 2.32
C THR A 85 21.46 15.56 2.78
N ASP A 86 20.58 16.35 3.40
CA ASP A 86 20.90 17.70 3.92
C ASP A 86 21.91 17.64 5.08
N GLU A 87 21.82 16.63 5.95
CA GLU A 87 22.76 16.43 7.05
C GLU A 87 24.16 16.06 6.55
N ASN A 88 24.24 15.11 5.61
CA ASN A 88 25.50 14.73 4.96
C ASN A 88 26.14 15.92 4.22
N LEU A 89 25.33 16.73 3.55
CA LEU A 89 25.82 17.92 2.85
C LEU A 89 26.38 18.95 3.83
N SER A 90 25.73 19.16 4.97
CA SER A 90 26.22 20.07 6.03
C SER A 90 27.57 19.62 6.58
N GLN A 91 27.73 18.32 6.87
CA GLN A 91 29.02 17.75 7.33
C GLN A 91 30.13 17.93 6.28
N ALA A 92 29.81 17.75 4.99
CA ALA A 92 30.77 17.95 3.91
C ALA A 92 31.21 19.42 3.79
N PHE A 93 30.30 20.38 4.02
CA PHE A 93 30.63 21.81 4.05
C PHE A 93 31.53 22.18 5.22
N GLU A 94 31.27 21.64 6.42
CA GLU A 94 32.11 21.85 7.61
C GLU A 94 33.54 21.37 7.36
N ALA A 95 33.70 20.15 6.84
CA ALA A 95 35.01 19.57 6.53
C ALA A 95 35.76 20.35 5.43
N LEU A 96 35.03 20.94 4.48
CA LEU A 96 35.62 21.80 3.46
C LEU A 96 36.11 23.13 4.07
N ALA A 97 35.31 23.73 4.96
CA ALA A 97 35.67 24.96 5.65
C ALA A 97 36.96 24.78 6.49
N GLU A 98 37.04 23.73 7.30
CA GLU A 98 38.24 23.40 8.10
C GLU A 98 39.49 23.27 7.21
N ARG A 99 39.33 22.66 6.04
CA ARG A 99 40.44 22.46 5.10
C ARG A 99 40.87 23.76 4.43
N ILE A 100 39.94 24.67 4.15
CA ILE A 100 40.25 26.02 3.64
C ILE A 100 40.99 26.83 4.72
N GLU A 101 40.53 26.78 5.96
CA GLU A 101 41.19 27.45 7.09
C GLU A 101 42.62 26.93 7.29
N SER A 102 42.82 25.61 7.26
CA SER A 102 44.16 25.01 7.34
C SER A 102 45.09 25.45 6.21
N ILE A 103 44.58 25.60 4.99
CA ILE A 103 45.37 26.10 3.84
C ILE A 103 45.73 27.57 4.05
N ALA A 104 44.79 28.39 4.50
CA ALA A 104 45.01 29.81 4.77
C ALA A 104 46.07 30.01 5.87
N GLU A 105 45.98 29.26 6.96
CA GLU A 105 46.95 29.34 8.07
C GLU A 105 48.36 28.96 7.64
N ARG A 106 48.50 27.96 6.76
CA ARG A 106 49.82 27.59 6.18
C ARG A 106 50.38 28.67 5.27
N LEU A 107 49.53 29.39 4.54
CA LEU A 107 49.95 30.48 3.67
C LEU A 107 50.33 31.75 4.44
N GLU A 108 49.82 31.96 5.66
CA GLU A 108 50.22 33.09 6.52
C GLU A 108 51.56 32.86 7.25
N GLN A 109 52.01 31.61 7.38
CA GLN A 109 53.27 31.26 8.05
C GLN A 109 54.50 31.28 7.13
N ASP A 110 54.32 31.43 5.82
CA ASP A 110 55.37 31.64 4.80
C ASP A 110 55.58 33.13 4.49
#